data_AF-A0A925MW36-F1
#
_entry.id   AF-A0A925MW36-F1
#
_cell.length_a   1.000
_cell.length_b   1.000
_cell.length_c   1.000
_cell.angle_alpha   90.00
_cell.angle_beta   90.00
_cell.angle_gamma   90.00
#
_symmetry.space_group_name_H-M   'P 1'
#
loop_
_entity.id
_entity.type
_entity.pdbx_description
1 polymer ?
#
loop_
_entity_poly.entity_id
_entity_poly.type
_entity_poly.pdbx_seq_one_letter_code
_entity_poly.pdbx_strand_id
1 'polypeptide(L)'
;MKRKWWLVLVGLALIGVLWIFASGTVDTTLLQTALGVKPAPAPAATKEKPICSQAIVPTGADCIPQHMANLPPDPGEAGKATIDGIDADKDGVRDDVQRFIHETWPNSERARKALYLIAQSKQTAVHYGGELSKDEAAKLMLDISKRTVCYSRVSLMDGDTLVMQSAMEAVLNQVTNTPERWARAADFSYQLAHNVYDLPDDSDIPALCGFDPAVLPN
;
A
#
# COMPACT_ATOMS: atom_id res chain seq x y z
N MET A 1 42.34 41.49 -6.87
CA MET A 1 40.89 41.15 -6.84
C MET A 1 40.46 40.09 -7.88
N LYS A 2 41.34 39.20 -8.38
CA LYS A 2 40.98 38.22 -9.44
C LYS A 2 40.79 36.75 -8.98
N ARG A 3 41.01 36.45 -7.70
CA ARG A 3 41.00 35.06 -7.17
C ARG A 3 39.63 34.54 -6.67
N LYS A 4 38.62 35.41 -6.54
CA LYS A 4 37.31 35.03 -5.97
C LYS A 4 36.28 34.53 -7.00
N TRP A 5 36.47 34.79 -8.29
CA TRP A 5 35.51 34.41 -9.33
C TRP A 5 35.58 32.93 -9.76
N TRP A 6 36.72 32.27 -9.53
CA TRP A 6 36.90 30.87 -9.94
C TRP A 6 36.11 29.90 -9.05
N LEU A 7 35.97 30.20 -7.75
CA LEU A 7 35.20 29.38 -6.81
C LEU A 7 33.69 29.42 -7.08
N VAL A 8 33.17 30.53 -7.60
CA VAL A 8 31.74 30.66 -7.93
C VAL A 8 31.38 29.84 -9.18
N LEU A 9 32.28 29.78 -10.16
CA LEU A 9 32.07 28.99 -11.38
C LEU A 9 32.15 27.48 -11.12
N VAL A 10 33.04 27.03 -10.23
CA VAL A 10 33.11 25.61 -9.83
C VAL A 10 31.90 25.20 -8.98
N GLY A 11 31.39 26.09 -8.12
CA GLY A 11 30.20 25.84 -7.31
C GLY A 11 28.91 25.65 -8.13
N LEU A 12 28.72 26.43 -9.19
CA LEU A 12 27.53 26.32 -10.06
C LEU A 12 27.54 25.06 -10.94
N ALA A 13 28.72 24.59 -11.36
CA ALA A 13 28.84 23.36 -12.14
C ALA A 13 28.46 22.10 -11.33
N LEU A 14 28.72 22.09 -10.02
CA LEU A 14 28.35 20.99 -9.13
C LEU A 14 26.84 20.94 -8.83
N ILE A 15 26.16 22.08 -8.80
CA ILE A 15 24.70 22.16 -8.57
C ILE A 15 23.92 21.66 -9.80
N GLY A 16 24.41 21.93 -11.01
CA GLY A 16 23.80 21.41 -12.25
C GLY A 16 23.87 19.89 -12.37
N VAL A 17 24.96 19.27 -11.90
CA VAL A 17 25.12 17.81 -11.90
C VAL A 17 24.19 17.14 -10.89
N LEU A 18 23.94 17.76 -9.73
CA LEU A 18 23.02 17.20 -8.72
C LEU A 18 21.55 17.23 -9.16
N TRP A 19 21.12 18.21 -9.96
CA TRP A 19 19.75 18.28 -10.48
C TRP A 19 19.44 17.20 -11.53
N ILE A 20 20.46 16.67 -12.21
CA ILE A 20 20.29 15.62 -13.23
C ILE A 20 19.99 14.25 -12.60
N PHE A 21 20.37 14.03 -11.33
CA PHE A 21 20.11 12.75 -10.64
C PHE A 21 18.71 12.65 -10.03
N ALA A 22 17.96 13.74 -9.91
CA ALA A 22 16.63 13.75 -9.27
C ALA A 22 15.46 13.52 -10.24
N SER A 23 15.66 13.63 -11.56
CA SER A 23 14.59 13.58 -12.57
C SER A 23 14.41 12.23 -13.28
N GLY A 24 15.16 11.19 -12.90
CA GLY A 24 14.89 9.81 -13.33
C GLY A 24 15.04 9.49 -14.82
N THR A 25 15.58 10.39 -15.64
CA THR A 25 15.73 10.19 -17.10
C THR A 25 17.17 10.34 -17.57
N VAL A 26 18.14 9.94 -16.75
CA VAL A 26 19.52 9.82 -17.24
C VAL A 26 19.57 8.61 -18.16
N ASP A 27 19.72 8.86 -19.46
CA ASP A 27 20.00 7.83 -20.46
C ASP A 27 21.39 7.23 -20.17
N THR A 28 21.41 6.20 -19.31
CA THR A 28 22.63 5.52 -18.87
C THR A 28 23.29 4.70 -19.97
N THR A 29 22.69 4.64 -21.16
CA THR A 29 23.17 3.86 -22.30
C THR A 29 24.57 4.26 -22.72
N LEU A 30 24.90 5.56 -22.65
CA LEU A 30 26.26 6.05 -22.93
C LEU A 30 27.29 5.59 -21.88
N LEU A 31 26.91 5.60 -20.60
CA LEU A 31 27.80 5.16 -19.51
C LEU A 31 28.01 3.65 -19.52
N GLN A 32 26.95 2.88 -19.79
CA GLN A 32 26.99 1.42 -19.91
C GLN A 32 27.85 0.99 -21.11
N THR A 33 27.74 1.71 -22.24
CA THR A 33 28.57 1.47 -23.43
C THR A 33 30.04 1.77 -23.17
N ALA A 34 30.35 2.87 -22.47
CA ALA A 34 31.72 3.23 -22.11
C ALA A 34 32.38 2.23 -21.14
N LEU A 35 31.59 1.56 -20.30
CA LEU A 35 32.05 0.56 -19.34
C LEU A 35 32.05 -0.87 -19.89
N GLY A 36 31.66 -1.09 -21.15
CA GLY A 36 31.50 -2.43 -21.72
C GLY A 36 30.42 -3.27 -21.03
N VAL A 37 29.56 -2.64 -20.24
CA VAL A 37 28.43 -3.30 -19.58
C VAL A 37 27.34 -3.45 -20.63
N LYS A 38 27.16 -4.68 -21.11
CA LYS A 38 26.05 -5.00 -22.01
C LYS A 38 24.74 -4.60 -21.30
N PRO A 39 23.92 -3.71 -21.89
CA PRO A 39 22.63 -3.37 -21.29
C PRO A 39 21.86 -4.66 -21.07
N ALA A 40 21.34 -4.82 -19.85
CA ALA A 40 20.45 -5.93 -19.55
C ALA A 40 19.33 -5.90 -20.61
N PRO A 41 18.99 -7.03 -21.25
CA PRO A 41 17.86 -7.05 -22.16
C PRO A 41 16.65 -6.53 -21.39
N ALA A 42 15.95 -5.55 -21.98
CA ALA A 42 14.68 -5.09 -21.43
C ALA A 42 13.83 -6.32 -21.11
N PRO A 43 13.17 -6.39 -19.94
CA PRO A 43 12.31 -7.51 -19.61
C PRO A 43 11.34 -7.68 -20.78
N ALA A 44 11.37 -8.87 -21.40
CA ALA A 44 10.51 -9.18 -22.51
C ALA A 44 9.08 -8.92 -22.05
N ALA A 45 8.31 -8.14 -22.82
CA ALA A 45 6.88 -7.94 -22.56
C ALA A 45 6.23 -9.31 -22.45
N THR A 46 5.91 -9.73 -21.23
CA THR A 46 5.22 -10.98 -20.97
C THR A 46 3.88 -10.89 -21.68
N LYS A 47 3.58 -11.83 -22.58
CA LYS A 47 2.24 -11.93 -23.17
C LYS A 47 1.23 -11.93 -22.03
N GLU A 48 0.39 -10.89 -21.97
CA GLU A 48 -0.62 -10.77 -20.93
C GLU A 48 -1.54 -11.98 -20.99
N LYS A 49 -1.66 -12.68 -19.85
CA LYS A 49 -2.57 -13.81 -19.73
C LYS A 49 -4.01 -13.30 -19.90
N PRO A 50 -4.88 -14.04 -20.61
CA PRO A 50 -6.28 -13.64 -20.76
C PRO A 50 -6.99 -13.66 -19.40
N ILE A 51 -8.08 -12.89 -19.26
CA ILE A 51 -8.93 -12.94 -18.07
C ILE A 51 -9.82 -14.19 -18.13
N CYS A 52 -9.97 -14.91 -17.02
CA CYS A 52 -10.83 -16.07 -16.93
C CYS A 52 -12.31 -15.68 -17.11
N SER A 53 -13.06 -16.45 -17.90
CA SER A 53 -14.50 -16.23 -18.08
C SER A 53 -15.33 -16.66 -16.87
N GLN A 54 -14.80 -17.54 -16.04
CA GLN A 54 -15.46 -18.07 -14.85
C GLN A 54 -14.96 -17.36 -13.57
N ALA A 55 -15.87 -17.17 -12.61
CA ALA A 55 -15.56 -16.56 -11.32
C ALA A 55 -14.69 -17.47 -10.44
N ILE A 56 -14.94 -18.78 -10.47
CA ILE A 56 -14.14 -19.79 -9.77
C ILE A 56 -13.16 -20.37 -10.79
N VAL A 57 -11.86 -20.20 -10.54
CA VAL A 57 -10.80 -20.60 -11.45
C VAL A 57 -10.02 -21.76 -10.81
N PRO A 58 -9.87 -22.92 -11.48
CA PRO A 58 -9.03 -24.01 -10.98
C PRO A 58 -7.58 -23.57 -10.77
N THR A 59 -6.93 -24.10 -9.74
CA THR A 59 -5.49 -23.91 -9.53
C THR A 59 -4.72 -24.35 -10.78
N GLY A 60 -3.91 -23.45 -11.34
CA GLY A 60 -3.10 -23.72 -12.55
C GLY A 60 -3.76 -23.36 -13.89
N ALA A 61 -4.92 -22.68 -13.89
CA ALA A 61 -5.47 -22.13 -15.12
C ALA A 61 -4.52 -21.11 -15.78
N ASP A 62 -4.45 -21.13 -17.11
CA ASP A 62 -3.65 -20.16 -17.90
C ASP A 62 -4.44 -18.87 -18.17
N CYS A 63 -5.04 -18.30 -17.12
CA CYS A 63 -5.79 -17.05 -17.18
C CYS A 63 -5.74 -16.32 -15.83
N ILE A 64 -6.00 -15.02 -15.84
CA ILE A 64 -6.08 -14.17 -14.64
C ILE A 64 -7.50 -14.24 -14.08
N PRO A 65 -7.72 -14.60 -12.82
CA PRO A 65 -9.04 -14.55 -12.21
C PRO A 65 -9.66 -13.15 -12.29
N GLN A 66 -10.98 -13.08 -12.48
CA GLN A 66 -11.66 -11.78 -12.69
C GLN A 66 -11.42 -10.79 -11.55
N HIS A 67 -11.38 -11.27 -10.30
CA HIS A 67 -11.08 -10.43 -9.15
C HIS A 67 -9.64 -9.88 -9.16
N MET A 68 -8.71 -10.45 -9.92
CA MET A 68 -7.33 -9.97 -10.04
C MET A 68 -7.08 -9.10 -11.29
N ALA A 69 -8.06 -9.04 -12.21
CA ALA A 69 -7.84 -8.51 -13.56
C ALA A 69 -7.45 -7.03 -13.60
N ASN A 70 -7.90 -6.24 -12.63
CA ASN A 70 -7.65 -4.79 -12.58
C ASN A 70 -6.61 -4.39 -11.54
N LEU A 71 -5.91 -5.36 -10.92
CA LEU A 71 -4.91 -5.04 -9.90
C LEU A 71 -3.54 -4.80 -10.54
N PRO A 72 -2.77 -3.81 -10.03
CA PRO A 72 -1.38 -3.63 -10.41
C PRO A 72 -0.56 -4.91 -10.16
N PRO A 73 0.55 -5.14 -10.88
CA PRO A 73 1.43 -6.29 -10.65
C PRO A 73 2.04 -6.28 -9.25
N ASP A 74 2.41 -7.45 -8.71
CA ASP A 74 3.10 -7.52 -7.43
C ASP A 74 4.47 -6.82 -7.55
N PRO A 75 4.75 -5.79 -6.74
CA PRO A 75 6.01 -5.07 -6.80
C PRO A 75 7.19 -5.88 -6.23
N GLY A 76 6.93 -7.00 -5.55
CA GLY A 76 7.95 -7.86 -4.95
C GLY A 76 8.86 -7.10 -3.99
N GLU A 77 10.18 -7.34 -4.10
CA GLU A 77 11.16 -6.66 -3.24
C GLU A 77 11.26 -5.15 -3.51
N ALA A 78 10.92 -4.68 -4.71
CA ALA A 78 10.86 -3.24 -4.98
C ALA A 78 9.77 -2.57 -4.12
N GLY A 79 8.68 -3.28 -3.85
CA GLY A 79 7.60 -2.84 -2.98
C GLY A 79 8.00 -2.67 -1.52
N LYS A 80 9.13 -3.24 -1.09
CA LYS A 80 9.66 -3.17 0.29
C LYS A 80 10.76 -2.12 0.47
N ALA A 81 11.19 -1.46 -0.60
CA ALA A 81 12.32 -0.54 -0.57
C ALA A 81 12.06 0.75 0.24
N THR A 82 10.79 1.11 0.48
CA THR A 82 10.38 2.32 1.20
C THR A 82 9.28 2.01 2.22
N ILE A 83 9.08 2.91 3.19
CA ILE A 83 7.96 2.82 4.14
C ILE A 83 6.62 2.74 3.39
N ASP A 84 6.44 3.61 2.40
CA ASP A 84 5.19 3.74 1.64
C ASP A 84 4.99 2.64 0.60
N GLY A 85 6.06 1.96 0.19
CA GLY A 85 6.05 0.95 -0.85
C GLY A 85 5.59 1.48 -2.21
N ILE A 86 4.92 0.62 -2.99
CA ILE A 86 4.40 0.95 -4.32
C ILE A 86 2.88 0.83 -4.28
N ASP A 87 2.21 1.90 -4.69
CA ASP A 87 0.78 2.02 -4.97
C ASP A 87 0.67 2.60 -6.39
N ALA A 88 0.61 1.71 -7.38
CA ALA A 88 0.75 2.07 -8.78
C ALA A 88 -0.53 2.69 -9.36
N ASP A 89 -1.70 2.27 -8.86
CA ASP A 89 -3.02 2.78 -9.28
C ASP A 89 -3.53 3.93 -8.40
N LYS A 90 -2.81 4.26 -7.32
CA LYS A 90 -3.05 5.41 -6.42
C LYS A 90 -4.40 5.32 -5.72
N ASP A 91 -4.83 4.11 -5.37
CA ASP A 91 -6.06 3.88 -4.62
C ASP A 91 -5.85 4.00 -3.09
N GLY A 92 -4.61 4.21 -2.65
CA GLY A 92 -4.21 4.38 -1.25
C GLY A 92 -3.82 3.08 -0.55
N VAL A 93 -3.92 1.93 -1.21
CA VAL A 93 -3.45 0.62 -0.73
C VAL A 93 -2.24 0.21 -1.56
N ARG A 94 -1.18 -0.30 -0.93
CA ARG A 94 -0.03 -0.80 -1.69
C ARG A 94 -0.41 -2.01 -2.54
N ASP A 95 0.21 -2.12 -3.71
CA ASP A 95 0.02 -3.21 -4.67
C ASP A 95 0.19 -4.61 -4.02
N ASP A 96 1.17 -4.76 -3.11
CA ASP A 96 1.44 -6.01 -2.39
C ASP A 96 0.33 -6.38 -1.40
N VAL A 97 -0.32 -5.38 -0.79
CA VAL A 97 -1.44 -5.57 0.14
C VAL A 97 -2.75 -5.81 -0.62
N GLN A 98 -3.00 -5.08 -1.71
CA GLN A 98 -4.16 -5.29 -2.59
C GLN A 98 -4.21 -6.73 -3.09
N ARG A 99 -3.10 -7.24 -3.64
CA ARG A 99 -3.00 -8.62 -4.13
C ARG A 99 -3.23 -9.64 -3.03
N PHE A 100 -2.57 -9.46 -1.89
CA PHE A 100 -2.76 -10.34 -0.74
C PHE A 100 -4.23 -10.47 -0.34
N ILE A 101 -4.96 -9.35 -0.29
CA ILE A 101 -6.39 -9.33 0.04
C ILE A 101 -7.22 -10.06 -1.02
N HIS A 102 -6.96 -9.83 -2.30
CA HIS A 102 -7.70 -10.48 -3.37
C HIS A 102 -7.43 -11.98 -3.48
N GLU A 103 -6.20 -12.43 -3.20
CA GLU A 103 -5.82 -13.83 -3.19
C GLU A 103 -6.39 -14.58 -1.98
N THR A 104 -6.49 -13.91 -0.82
CA THR A 104 -6.98 -14.52 0.42
C THR A 104 -8.51 -14.55 0.49
N TRP A 105 -9.18 -13.53 -0.06
CA TRP A 105 -10.66 -13.44 -0.11
C TRP A 105 -11.18 -13.30 -1.55
N PRO A 106 -10.96 -14.30 -2.42
CA PRO A 106 -11.31 -14.21 -3.83
C PRO A 106 -12.83 -14.18 -4.06
N ASN A 107 -13.61 -14.77 -3.16
CA ASN A 107 -15.06 -14.90 -3.31
C ASN A 107 -15.85 -13.73 -2.72
N SER A 108 -15.35 -13.08 -1.65
CA SER A 108 -16.11 -12.03 -0.97
C SER A 108 -15.63 -10.62 -1.35
N GLU A 109 -16.36 -9.94 -2.23
CA GLU A 109 -16.13 -8.53 -2.55
C GLU A 109 -16.32 -7.65 -1.32
N ARG A 110 -17.33 -7.99 -0.51
CA ARG A 110 -17.61 -7.32 0.76
C ARG A 110 -16.40 -7.35 1.69
N ALA A 111 -15.75 -8.50 1.86
CA ALA A 111 -14.54 -8.66 2.65
C ALA A 111 -13.39 -7.80 2.14
N ARG A 112 -13.13 -7.87 0.83
CA ARG A 112 -12.04 -7.11 0.21
C ARG A 112 -12.23 -5.61 0.43
N LYS A 113 -13.44 -5.10 0.25
CA LYS A 113 -13.75 -3.68 0.47
C LYS A 113 -13.50 -3.25 1.91
N ALA A 114 -13.94 -4.03 2.89
CA ALA A 114 -13.73 -3.71 4.30
C ALA A 114 -12.24 -3.82 4.69
N LEU A 115 -11.51 -4.81 4.18
CA LEU A 115 -10.08 -5.00 4.46
C LEU A 115 -9.22 -3.94 3.78
N TYR A 116 -9.63 -3.40 2.63
CA TYR A 116 -8.97 -2.24 2.00
C TYR A 116 -9.00 -1.02 2.92
N LEU A 117 -10.14 -0.76 3.57
CA LEU A 117 -10.28 0.33 4.53
C LEU A 117 -9.29 0.17 5.70
N ILE A 118 -9.18 -1.05 6.24
CA ILE A 118 -8.21 -1.39 7.30
C ILE A 118 -6.77 -1.19 6.82
N ALA A 119 -6.44 -1.71 5.63
CA ALA A 119 -5.12 -1.59 5.04
C ALA A 119 -4.71 -0.13 4.87
N GLN A 120 -5.55 0.70 4.24
CA GLN A 120 -5.32 2.14 4.08
C GLN A 120 -5.05 2.80 5.44
N SER A 121 -5.93 2.60 6.42
CA SER A 121 -5.79 3.18 7.76
C SER A 121 -4.46 2.81 8.42
N LYS A 122 -4.08 1.53 8.33
CA LYS A 122 -2.84 1.05 8.93
C LYS A 122 -1.62 1.57 8.16
N GLN A 123 -1.69 1.67 6.84
CA GLN A 123 -0.63 2.28 6.03
C GLN A 123 -0.43 3.75 6.39
N THR A 124 -1.51 4.50 6.63
CA THR A 124 -1.41 5.88 7.12
C THR A 124 -0.73 5.95 8.49
N ALA A 125 -1.07 5.06 9.42
CA ALA A 125 -0.39 4.97 10.71
C ALA A 125 1.12 4.62 10.58
N VAL A 126 1.47 3.72 9.65
CA VAL A 126 2.87 3.38 9.35
C VAL A 126 3.61 4.55 8.71
N HIS A 127 2.98 5.23 7.75
CA HIS A 127 3.56 6.38 7.06
C HIS A 127 3.92 7.47 8.06
N TYR A 128 3.03 7.80 8.99
CA TYR A 128 3.24 8.89 9.94
C TYR A 128 3.89 8.49 11.27
N GLY A 129 4.07 7.19 11.55
CA GLY A 129 4.82 6.60 12.68
C GLY A 129 5.23 7.56 13.79
N GLY A 130 6.50 7.79 14.10
CA GLY A 130 6.91 8.71 15.17
C GLY A 130 6.79 10.22 14.88
N GLU A 131 6.00 10.66 13.89
CA GLU A 131 6.04 12.05 13.37
C GLU A 131 4.85 12.91 13.77
N LEU A 132 3.69 12.32 14.06
CA LEU A 132 2.51 13.06 14.50
C LEU A 132 2.67 13.61 15.92
N SER A 133 2.07 14.76 16.18
CA SER A 133 1.73 15.14 17.55
C SER A 133 0.69 14.17 18.12
N LYS A 134 0.56 14.13 19.46
CA LYS A 134 -0.45 13.30 20.12
C LYS A 134 -1.88 13.59 19.65
N ASP A 135 -2.20 14.87 19.43
CA ASP A 135 -3.54 15.28 18.99
C ASP A 135 -3.82 14.86 17.54
N GLU A 136 -2.81 14.91 16.66
CA GLU A 136 -2.93 14.42 15.29
C GLU A 136 -3.05 12.89 15.25
N ALA A 137 -2.25 12.18 16.05
CA ALA A 137 -2.35 10.72 16.19
C ALA A 137 -3.73 10.31 16.72
N ALA A 138 -4.27 11.03 17.70
CA ALA A 138 -5.61 10.79 18.24
C ALA A 138 -6.71 10.94 17.18
N LYS A 139 -6.64 11.97 16.32
CA LYS A 139 -7.60 12.14 15.21
C LYS A 139 -7.51 11.00 14.20
N LEU A 140 -6.29 10.57 13.87
CA LEU A 140 -6.08 9.41 13.00
C LEU A 140 -6.62 8.13 13.64
N MET A 141 -6.43 7.94 14.95
CA MET A 141 -6.96 6.78 15.66
C MET A 141 -8.49 6.70 15.62
N LEU A 142 -9.19 7.85 15.70
CA LEU A 142 -10.65 7.86 15.54
C LEU A 142 -11.09 7.40 14.15
N ASP A 143 -10.34 7.74 13.10
CA ASP A 143 -10.59 7.23 11.74
C ASP A 143 -10.35 5.71 11.68
N ILE A 144 -9.23 5.23 12.22
CA ILE A 144 -8.91 3.79 12.30
C ILE A 144 -10.00 3.03 13.06
N SER A 145 -10.51 3.57 14.17
CA SER A 145 -11.60 2.98 14.94
C SER A 145 -12.88 2.85 14.12
N LYS A 146 -13.25 3.87 13.33
CA LYS A 146 -14.42 3.80 12.41
C LYS A 146 -14.28 2.66 11.42
N ARG A 147 -13.12 2.52 10.79
CA ARG A 147 -12.87 1.45 9.82
C ARG A 147 -12.85 0.06 10.46
N THR A 148 -12.33 -0.04 11.70
CA THR A 148 -12.36 -1.27 12.49
C THR A 148 -13.78 -1.69 12.86
N VAL A 149 -14.61 -0.73 13.28
CA VAL A 149 -16.04 -0.99 13.54
C VAL A 149 -16.77 -1.38 12.26
N CYS A 150 -16.44 -0.76 11.11
CA CYS A 150 -17.04 -1.09 9.82
C CYS A 150 -16.76 -2.55 9.49
N TYR A 151 -15.49 -2.92 9.56
CA TYR A 151 -15.04 -4.28 9.34
C TYR A 151 -15.70 -5.28 10.29
N SER A 152 -15.84 -4.94 11.58
CA SER A 152 -16.54 -5.78 12.56
C SER A 152 -18.00 -6.02 12.16
N ARG A 153 -18.72 -4.96 11.79
CA ARG A 153 -20.12 -5.07 11.35
C ARG A 153 -20.26 -5.87 10.06
N VAL A 154 -19.36 -5.67 9.09
CA VAL A 154 -19.29 -6.45 7.85
C VAL A 154 -19.04 -7.94 8.13
N SER A 155 -18.13 -8.25 9.04
CA SER A 155 -17.76 -9.65 9.38
C SER A 155 -18.91 -10.41 10.05
N LEU A 156 -19.84 -9.71 10.68
CA LEU A 156 -21.03 -10.29 11.33
C LEU A 156 -22.21 -10.49 10.36
N MET A 157 -22.09 -10.08 9.09
CA MET A 157 -23.14 -10.26 8.09
C MET A 157 -23.08 -11.66 7.46
N ASP A 158 -24.24 -12.33 7.37
CA ASP A 158 -24.48 -13.57 6.61
C ASP A 158 -23.64 -14.82 6.97
N GLY A 159 -23.74 -15.34 8.20
CA GLY A 159 -23.46 -16.77 8.51
C GLY A 159 -21.99 -17.24 8.46
N ASP A 160 -21.08 -16.34 8.11
CA ASP A 160 -19.62 -16.32 8.31
C ASP A 160 -18.70 -17.10 7.33
N THR A 161 -17.82 -16.33 6.67
CA THR A 161 -16.54 -16.74 6.04
C THR A 161 -15.37 -15.86 6.51
N LEU A 162 -15.59 -14.85 7.35
CA LEU A 162 -14.54 -14.00 7.90
C LEU A 162 -14.48 -14.13 9.41
N VAL A 163 -13.56 -14.97 9.86
CA VAL A 163 -13.09 -14.88 11.25
C VAL A 163 -12.40 -13.53 11.42
N MET A 164 -13.15 -12.57 11.97
CA MET A 164 -12.83 -11.14 12.08
C MET A 164 -11.39 -10.91 12.57
N GLN A 165 -10.99 -11.61 13.62
CA GLN A 165 -9.68 -11.40 14.23
C GLN A 165 -8.54 -11.84 13.31
N SER A 166 -8.63 -13.02 12.69
CA SER A 166 -7.54 -13.56 11.87
C SER A 166 -7.39 -12.83 10.55
N ALA A 167 -8.49 -12.39 9.94
CA ALA A 167 -8.44 -11.69 8.66
C ALA A 167 -7.86 -10.28 8.80
N MET A 168 -8.27 -9.54 9.84
CA MET A 168 -7.64 -8.26 10.17
C MET A 168 -6.15 -8.44 10.47
N GLU A 169 -5.78 -9.38 11.35
CA GLU A 169 -4.38 -9.63 11.70
C GLU A 169 -3.52 -9.98 10.48
N ALA A 170 -4.03 -10.82 9.57
CA ALA A 170 -3.35 -11.18 8.34
C ALA A 170 -3.03 -9.96 7.46
N VAL A 171 -4.01 -9.05 7.28
CA VAL A 171 -3.80 -7.80 6.55
C VAL A 171 -2.83 -6.87 7.27
N LEU A 172 -2.94 -6.74 8.61
CA LEU A 172 -2.02 -5.89 9.37
C LEU A 172 -0.57 -6.39 9.28
N ASN A 173 -0.36 -7.71 9.29
CA ASN A 173 0.96 -8.32 9.09
C ASN A 173 1.50 -8.08 7.69
N GLN A 174 0.65 -8.13 6.66
CA GLN A 174 1.04 -7.75 5.31
C GLN A 174 1.40 -6.26 5.22
N VAL A 175 0.67 -5.39 5.93
CA VAL A 175 0.95 -3.95 5.98
C VAL A 175 2.29 -3.65 6.68
N THR A 176 2.67 -4.43 7.68
CA THR A 176 3.90 -4.24 8.47
C THR A 176 5.03 -5.22 8.11
N ASN A 177 5.03 -5.75 6.88
CA ASN A 177 5.92 -6.81 6.39
C ASN A 177 7.41 -6.46 6.23
N THR A 178 7.89 -5.37 6.83
CA THR A 178 9.33 -5.06 6.97
C THR A 178 9.64 -4.58 8.40
N PRO A 179 10.89 -4.75 8.89
CA PRO A 179 11.28 -4.25 10.21
C PRO A 179 11.00 -2.77 10.41
N GLU A 180 11.22 -1.95 9.38
CA GLU A 180 11.02 -0.50 9.41
C GLU A 180 9.53 -0.17 9.52
N ARG A 181 8.67 -0.82 8.72
CA ARG A 181 7.21 -0.61 8.79
C ARG A 181 6.64 -1.06 10.13
N TRP A 182 7.14 -2.16 10.68
CA TRP A 182 6.76 -2.62 12.01
C TRP A 182 7.16 -1.61 13.09
N ALA A 183 8.39 -1.10 13.05
CA ALA A 183 8.85 -0.07 13.98
C ALA A 183 7.99 1.20 13.90
N ARG A 184 7.66 1.65 12.69
CA ARG A 184 6.77 2.80 12.49
C ARG A 184 5.37 2.59 13.06
N ALA A 185 4.80 1.39 12.86
CA ALA A 185 3.52 1.03 13.48
C ALA A 185 3.59 1.02 15.01
N ALA A 186 4.73 0.59 15.57
CA ALA A 186 4.97 0.59 17.02
C ALA A 186 5.06 2.03 17.55
N ASP A 187 5.77 2.92 16.86
CA ASP A 187 5.88 4.33 17.23
C ASP A 187 4.50 5.02 17.26
N PHE A 188 3.68 4.78 16.24
CA PHE A 188 2.29 5.29 16.22
C PHE A 188 1.49 4.77 17.42
N SER A 189 1.60 3.47 17.73
CA SER A 189 0.90 2.88 18.88
C SER A 189 1.38 3.49 20.21
N TYR A 190 2.66 3.81 20.32
CA TYR A 190 3.24 4.44 21.50
C TYR A 190 2.75 5.88 21.70
N GLN A 191 2.53 6.64 20.62
CA GLN A 191 1.95 8.00 20.70
C GLN A 191 0.55 8.01 21.31
N LEU A 192 -0.21 6.93 21.09
CA LEU A 192 -1.57 6.76 21.59
C LEU A 192 -1.63 6.20 23.02
N ALA A 193 -0.51 5.76 23.59
CA ALA A 193 -0.47 5.19 24.92
C ALA A 193 -1.06 6.14 25.98
N HIS A 194 -1.78 5.56 26.95
CA HIS A 194 -2.45 6.27 28.05
C HIS A 194 -3.63 7.17 27.68
N ASN A 195 -4.21 7.01 26.49
CA ASN A 195 -5.45 7.68 26.12
C ASN A 195 -6.64 6.72 26.12
N VAL A 196 -7.83 7.27 26.32
CA VAL A 196 -9.12 6.58 26.16
C VAL A 196 -9.85 7.27 25.01
N TYR A 197 -10.39 6.47 24.10
CA TYR A 197 -11.12 6.96 22.94
C TYR A 197 -12.52 6.33 22.94
N ASP A 198 -13.52 7.16 22.68
CA ASP A 198 -14.86 6.65 22.45
C ASP A 198 -14.93 5.92 21.11
N LEU A 199 -15.64 4.80 21.09
CA LEU A 199 -15.95 4.13 19.85
C LEU A 199 -16.96 4.98 19.06
N PRO A 200 -16.85 5.01 17.72
CA PRO A 200 -17.85 5.67 16.89
C PRO A 200 -19.21 4.99 17.07
N ASP A 201 -20.28 5.79 16.95
CA ASP A 201 -21.65 5.27 16.84
C ASP A 201 -21.73 4.35 15.61
N ASP A 202 -22.30 3.16 15.81
CA ASP A 202 -22.38 2.09 14.83
C ASP A 202 -23.81 1.77 14.39
N SER A 203 -24.75 2.68 14.71
CA SER A 203 -26.15 2.59 14.30
C SER A 203 -26.36 2.75 12.79
N ASP A 204 -25.49 3.47 12.09
CA ASP A 204 -25.52 3.69 10.64
C ASP A 204 -24.27 3.09 9.97
N ILE A 205 -24.35 1.80 9.62
CA ILE A 205 -23.26 1.05 9.00
C ILE A 205 -22.80 1.67 7.67
N PRO A 206 -23.68 2.05 6.72
CA PRO A 206 -23.26 2.72 5.50
C PRO A 206 -22.50 4.02 5.74
N ALA A 207 -22.94 4.86 6.68
CA ALA A 207 -22.22 6.09 7.02
C ALA A 207 -20.83 5.80 7.62
N LEU A 208 -20.74 4.76 8.44
CA LEU A 208 -19.50 4.33 9.09
C LEU A 208 -18.51 3.70 8.11
N CYS A 209 -18.98 2.93 7.13
CA CYS A 209 -18.17 2.28 6.11
C CYS A 209 -17.87 3.18 4.89
N GLY A 210 -18.68 4.21 4.63
CA GLY A 210 -18.62 4.97 3.38
C GLY A 210 -19.11 4.19 2.14
N PHE A 211 -19.69 3.01 2.35
CA PHE A 211 -20.35 2.18 1.34
C PHE A 211 -21.42 1.32 2.03
N ASP A 212 -22.41 0.86 1.28
CA ASP A 212 -23.40 -0.09 1.79
C ASP A 212 -22.90 -1.54 1.62
N PRO A 213 -22.53 -2.24 2.70
CA PRO A 213 -22.04 -3.61 2.59
C PRO A 213 -23.12 -4.62 2.20
N ALA A 214 -24.42 -4.29 2.38
CA ALA A 214 -25.52 -5.19 2.09
C ALA A 214 -25.74 -5.41 0.58
N VAL A 215 -25.26 -4.49 -0.25
CA VAL A 215 -25.36 -4.59 -1.72
C VAL A 215 -24.19 -5.32 -2.36
N LEU A 216 -23.13 -5.65 -1.60
CA LEU A 216 -21.94 -6.33 -2.11
C LEU A 216 -22.04 -7.85 -1.99
N PRO A 217 -21.56 -8.61 -2.99
CA PRO A 217 -21.55 -10.07 -2.96
C PRO A 217 -20.51 -10.63 -1.99
N ASN A 218 -20.81 -11.84 -1.50
CA ASN A 218 -19.92 -12.72 -0.72
C ASN A 218 -19.44 -13.91 -1.54
#